data_AF-A0A935XUQ7-F1
#
_entry.id   AF-A0A935XUQ7-F1
#
_cell.length_a   1.000
_cell.length_b   1.000
_cell.length_c   1.000
_cell.angle_alpha   90.00
_cell.angle_beta   90.00
_cell.angle_gamma   90.00
#
_symmetry.space_group_name_H-M   'P 1'
#
loop_
_entity.id
_entity.type
_entity.pdbx_description
1 polymer ?
#
loop_
_entity_poly.entity_id
_entity_poly.type
_entity_poly.pdbx_seq_one_letter_code
_entity_poly.pdbx_strand_id
1 'polypeptide(L)'
;MPKYARSWSARTLILGLGLGLCAATQAQDKVELKVTTFVPPTHGFVVDVLEPWVKELEKRTGGKLTGRVFAGNSPFGKTENQADQVRQGVTDVGWGLNGIPRGRLPRSSVMELPFVAPSADAASRTLWAMLPGMLAEDYKGFKVLALHCHNPGLFHTRAKELKSIDDVKGLRIRARTRRRRNC
;
A
#
# COMPACT_ATOMS: atom_id res chain seq x y z
N MET A 1 -13.02 -54.39 -74.24
CA MET A 1 -12.65 -53.68 -72.98
C MET A 1 -11.39 -52.87 -73.28
N PRO A 2 -11.26 -51.55 -73.05
CA PRO A 2 -11.74 -50.70 -71.93
C PRO A 2 -12.56 -49.45 -72.40
N LYS A 3 -13.58 -48.97 -71.67
CA LYS A 3 -13.65 -47.96 -70.57
C LYS A 3 -14.18 -46.57 -71.03
N TYR A 4 -15.46 -46.36 -70.67
CA TYR A 4 -16.14 -45.08 -70.44
C TYR A 4 -15.42 -44.20 -69.39
N ALA A 5 -15.49 -42.88 -69.52
CA ALA A 5 -16.20 -42.02 -68.56
C ALA A 5 -16.16 -40.53 -68.97
N ARG A 6 -17.35 -39.92 -68.93
CA ARG A 6 -17.68 -38.52 -69.28
C ARG A 6 -17.26 -37.55 -68.18
N SER A 7 -16.83 -36.36 -68.58
CA SER A 7 -16.62 -35.19 -67.74
C SER A 7 -17.91 -34.70 -67.09
N TRP A 8 -17.92 -34.60 -65.76
CA TRP A 8 -18.93 -33.87 -64.98
C TRP A 8 -18.25 -32.64 -64.38
N SER A 9 -18.72 -31.44 -64.73
CA SER A 9 -18.44 -30.23 -63.96
C SER A 9 -19.77 -29.57 -63.57
N ALA A 10 -20.28 -29.98 -62.41
CA ALA A 10 -21.41 -29.34 -61.76
C ALA A 10 -20.93 -28.01 -61.15
N ARG A 11 -21.48 -26.90 -61.63
CA ARG A 11 -21.38 -25.59 -60.98
C ARG A 11 -22.62 -25.42 -60.10
N THR A 12 -22.45 -25.41 -58.78
CA THR A 12 -23.53 -25.11 -57.82
C THR A 12 -23.04 -24.12 -56.75
N LEU A 13 -23.70 -22.95 -56.77
CA LEU A 13 -24.04 -21.97 -55.73
C LEU A 13 -23.19 -21.75 -54.45
N ILE A 14 -22.74 -20.50 -54.31
CA ILE A 14 -23.04 -19.50 -53.25
C ILE A 14 -23.28 -20.02 -51.82
N LEU A 15 -22.48 -19.54 -50.86
CA LEU A 15 -22.99 -19.19 -49.52
C LEU A 15 -22.13 -18.08 -48.89
N GLY A 16 -22.78 -16.97 -48.52
CA GLY A 16 -22.16 -15.78 -47.95
C GLY A 16 -21.51 -16.03 -46.59
N LEU A 17 -20.28 -15.55 -46.45
CA LEU A 17 -19.54 -15.53 -45.18
C LEU A 17 -20.09 -14.37 -44.33
N GLY A 18 -21.06 -14.68 -43.48
CA GLY A 18 -21.60 -13.74 -42.50
C GLY A 18 -20.51 -13.24 -41.57
N LEU A 19 -20.49 -11.93 -41.35
CA LEU A 19 -19.68 -11.24 -40.36
C LEU A 19 -19.93 -11.81 -38.96
N GLY A 20 -19.10 -12.75 -38.54
CA GLY A 20 -18.91 -13.08 -37.13
C GLY A 20 -18.07 -11.98 -36.48
N LEU A 21 -18.70 -10.88 -36.06
CA LEU A 21 -18.13 -10.05 -35.00
C LEU A 21 -18.14 -10.90 -33.72
N CYS A 22 -17.09 -11.70 -33.54
CA CYS A 22 -16.67 -12.12 -32.22
C CYS A 22 -16.26 -10.86 -31.47
N ALA A 23 -17.22 -10.25 -30.77
CA ALA A 23 -16.91 -9.42 -29.62
C ALA A 23 -16.17 -10.33 -28.64
N ALA A 24 -14.84 -10.33 -28.71
CA ALA A 24 -14.00 -10.84 -27.65
C ALA A 24 -14.29 -9.94 -26.44
N THR A 25 -15.24 -10.33 -25.62
CA THR A 25 -15.41 -9.80 -24.28
C THR A 25 -14.10 -10.10 -23.56
N GLN A 26 -13.19 -9.13 -23.51
CA GLN A 26 -11.99 -9.24 -22.69
C GLN A 26 -12.48 -9.47 -21.26
N ALA A 27 -12.36 -10.70 -20.77
CA ALA A 27 -12.48 -10.97 -19.36
C ALA A 27 -11.41 -10.12 -18.67
N GLN A 28 -11.84 -9.03 -18.04
CA GLN A 28 -10.92 -8.19 -17.28
C GLN A 28 -10.49 -9.01 -16.07
N ASP A 29 -9.22 -9.39 -16.03
CA ASP A 29 -8.65 -10.17 -14.92
C ASP A 29 -8.97 -9.47 -13.59
N LYS A 30 -9.59 -10.22 -12.67
CA LYS A 30 -9.80 -9.73 -11.31
C LYS A 30 -8.45 -9.67 -10.60
N VAL A 31 -8.05 -8.48 -10.16
CA VAL A 31 -6.78 -8.28 -9.45
C VAL A 31 -7.05 -8.25 -7.95
N GLU A 32 -6.43 -9.18 -7.19
CA GLU A 32 -6.46 -9.16 -5.72
C GLU A 32 -5.19 -8.47 -5.19
N LEU A 33 -5.34 -7.29 -4.58
CA LEU A 33 -4.24 -6.55 -3.97
C LEU A 33 -3.88 -7.13 -2.59
N LYS A 34 -2.61 -7.42 -2.37
CA LYS A 34 -2.05 -7.78 -1.06
C LYS A 34 -1.67 -6.50 -0.31
N VAL A 35 -2.46 -6.13 0.69
CA VAL A 35 -2.24 -4.96 1.54
C VAL A 35 -1.59 -5.39 2.84
N THR A 36 -0.47 -4.80 3.25
CA THR A 36 0.28 -5.25 4.43
C THR A 36 0.45 -4.16 5.48
N THR A 37 0.48 -4.59 6.75
CA THR A 37 0.72 -3.71 7.89
C THR A 37 1.39 -4.45 9.04
N PHE A 38 2.16 -3.71 9.86
CA PHE A 38 2.89 -4.23 11.01
C PHE A 38 2.05 -4.23 12.30
N VAL A 39 0.91 -3.56 12.31
CA VAL A 39 0.04 -3.47 13.50
C VAL A 39 -0.88 -4.71 13.58
N PRO A 40 -1.37 -5.08 14.78
CA PRO A 40 -2.33 -6.18 14.92
C PRO A 40 -3.65 -5.88 14.19
N PRO A 41 -4.44 -6.91 13.85
CA PRO A 41 -5.71 -6.73 13.14
C PRO A 41 -6.74 -5.90 13.92
N THR A 42 -6.64 -5.86 15.25
CA THR A 42 -7.53 -5.06 16.12
C THR A 42 -7.14 -3.58 16.20
N HIS A 43 -6.06 -3.16 15.54
CA HIS A 43 -5.62 -1.77 15.55
C HIS A 43 -6.60 -0.91 14.76
N GLY A 44 -6.98 0.27 15.28
CA GLY A 44 -7.97 1.15 14.64
C GLY A 44 -7.66 1.49 13.18
N PHE A 45 -6.39 1.68 12.81
CA PHE A 45 -6.02 1.88 11.39
C PHE A 45 -6.38 0.70 10.46
N VAL A 46 -6.40 -0.54 10.97
CA VAL A 46 -6.83 -1.70 10.18
C VAL A 46 -8.35 -1.68 10.03
N VAL A 47 -9.05 -1.64 11.16
CA VAL A 47 -10.50 -1.76 11.26
C VAL A 47 -11.23 -0.57 10.63
N ASP A 48 -10.73 0.64 10.88
CA ASP A 48 -11.43 1.89 10.53
C ASP A 48 -10.94 2.50 9.21
N VAL A 49 -9.75 2.09 8.71
CA VAL A 49 -9.15 2.70 7.50
C VAL A 49 -8.86 1.68 6.41
N LEU A 50 -8.01 0.68 6.66
CA LEU A 50 -7.58 -0.24 5.61
C LEU A 50 -8.70 -1.16 5.12
N GLU A 51 -9.46 -1.77 6.03
CA GLU A 51 -10.56 -2.67 5.65
C GLU A 51 -11.69 -1.92 4.92
N PRO A 52 -12.16 -0.74 5.39
CA PRO A 52 -13.15 0.04 4.65
C PRO A 52 -12.61 0.56 3.31
N TRP A 53 -11.34 0.94 3.24
CA TRP A 53 -10.71 1.39 1.99
C TRP A 53 -10.69 0.27 0.94
N VAL A 54 -10.33 -0.95 1.32
CA VAL A 54 -10.36 -2.12 0.42
C VAL A 54 -11.79 -2.40 -0.06
N LYS A 55 -12.79 -2.35 0.82
CA LYS A 55 -14.20 -2.53 0.44
C LYS A 55 -14.68 -1.45 -0.53
N GLU A 56 -14.27 -0.21 -0.31
CA GLU A 56 -14.63 0.91 -1.19
C GLU A 56 -13.92 0.80 -2.56
N LEU A 57 -12.68 0.31 -2.60
CA LEU A 57 -12.00 -0.01 -3.85
C LEU A 57 -12.74 -1.07 -4.66
N GLU A 58 -13.17 -2.15 -4.01
CA GLU A 58 -13.95 -3.21 -4.65
C GLU A 58 -15.25 -2.67 -5.23
N LYS A 59 -15.98 -1.86 -4.44
CA LYS A 59 -17.22 -1.22 -4.88
C LYS A 59 -17.00 -0.29 -6.07
N ARG A 60 -16.00 0.59 -6.02
CA ARG A 60 -15.72 1.58 -7.08
C ARG A 60 -15.22 0.97 -8.38
N THR A 61 -14.57 -0.18 -8.29
CA THR A 61 -14.06 -0.89 -9.47
C THR A 61 -15.06 -1.90 -10.03
N GLY A 62 -16.24 -2.03 -9.43
CA GLY A 62 -17.24 -3.01 -9.83
C GLY A 62 -16.75 -4.45 -9.65
N GLY A 63 -15.95 -4.71 -8.60
CA GLY A 63 -15.37 -6.02 -8.30
C GLY A 63 -14.19 -6.43 -9.20
N LYS A 64 -13.66 -5.52 -10.03
CA LYS A 64 -12.46 -5.78 -10.84
C LYS A 64 -11.18 -5.80 -10.00
N LEU A 65 -11.18 -5.04 -8.91
CA LEU A 65 -10.07 -4.97 -7.97
C LEU A 65 -10.56 -5.31 -6.58
N THR A 66 -10.04 -6.38 -5.99
CA THR A 66 -10.28 -6.76 -4.60
C THR A 66 -9.00 -6.56 -3.79
N GLY A 67 -9.08 -6.69 -2.48
CA GLY A 67 -7.89 -6.60 -1.63
C GLY A 67 -7.97 -7.50 -0.41
N ARG A 68 -6.81 -7.91 0.07
CA ARG A 68 -6.66 -8.68 1.30
C ARG A 68 -5.66 -8.00 2.21
N VAL A 69 -6.08 -7.73 3.45
CA VAL A 69 -5.22 -7.11 4.47
C VAL A 69 -4.48 -8.19 5.25
N PHE A 70 -3.16 -8.14 5.23
CA PHE A 70 -2.26 -8.97 6.03
C PHE A 70 -1.69 -8.12 7.16
N ALA A 71 -2.20 -8.34 8.37
CA ALA A 71 -1.78 -7.62 9.57
C ALA A 71 -0.44 -8.12 10.14
N GLY A 72 -0.02 -7.53 11.26
CA GLY A 72 1.30 -7.77 11.89
C GLY A 72 1.59 -9.21 12.31
N ASN A 73 0.56 -10.05 12.43
CA ASN A 73 0.67 -11.50 12.69
C ASN A 73 0.98 -12.33 11.44
N SER A 74 0.98 -11.71 10.26
CA SER A 74 1.32 -12.38 9.00
C SER A 74 2.84 -12.44 8.76
N PRO A 75 3.32 -13.31 7.84
CA PRO A 75 4.71 -13.30 7.40
C PRO A 75 5.18 -11.96 6.81
N PHE A 76 4.24 -11.11 6.40
CA PHE A 76 4.48 -9.77 5.83
C PHE A 76 4.44 -8.64 6.88
N GLY A 77 4.18 -8.96 8.15
CA GLY A 77 4.02 -7.99 9.23
C GLY A 77 5.31 -7.41 9.81
N LYS A 78 6.49 -7.85 9.35
CA LYS A 78 7.78 -7.36 9.85
C LYS A 78 8.06 -5.95 9.33
N THR A 79 7.95 -4.95 10.20
CA THR A 79 8.11 -3.52 9.90
C THR A 79 9.35 -3.20 9.05
N GLU A 80 10.51 -3.82 9.36
CA GLU A 80 11.78 -3.59 8.66
C GLU A 80 11.77 -4.01 7.19
N ASN A 81 10.94 -5.00 6.85
CA ASN A 81 10.91 -5.59 5.51
C ASN A 81 9.76 -5.06 4.66
N GLN A 82 8.79 -4.33 5.22
CA GLN A 82 7.56 -3.96 4.51
C GLN A 82 7.83 -3.10 3.26
N ALA A 83 8.69 -2.09 3.38
CA ALA A 83 9.04 -1.24 2.25
C ALA A 83 9.75 -2.04 1.13
N ASP A 84 10.59 -3.02 1.49
CA ASP A 84 11.24 -3.91 0.52
C ASP A 84 10.24 -4.86 -0.14
N GLN A 85 9.32 -5.43 0.64
CA GLN A 85 8.28 -6.34 0.12
C GLN A 85 7.41 -5.65 -0.93
N VAL A 86 7.06 -4.37 -0.72
CA VAL A 86 6.34 -3.55 -1.71
C VAL A 86 7.20 -3.28 -2.94
N ARG A 87 8.45 -2.88 -2.75
CA ARG A 87 9.37 -2.57 -3.87
C ARG A 87 9.66 -3.78 -4.74
N GLN A 88 9.71 -4.96 -4.14
CA GLN A 88 9.96 -6.24 -4.81
C GLN A 88 8.68 -6.87 -5.38
N GLY A 89 7.50 -6.29 -5.15
CA GLY A 89 6.22 -6.82 -5.63
C GLY A 89 5.76 -8.08 -4.90
N VAL A 90 6.34 -8.41 -3.74
CA VAL A 90 5.86 -9.51 -2.88
C VAL A 90 4.46 -9.18 -2.36
N THR A 91 4.23 -7.90 -2.07
CA THR A 91 2.97 -7.32 -1.62
C THR A 91 2.70 -6.05 -2.41
N ASP A 92 1.45 -5.77 -2.76
CA ASP A 92 1.14 -4.65 -3.68
C ASP A 92 1.10 -3.30 -2.95
N VAL A 93 0.58 -3.29 -1.72
CA VAL A 93 0.41 -2.07 -0.93
C VAL A 93 0.90 -2.32 0.49
N GLY A 94 1.69 -1.39 1.03
CA GLY A 94 2.18 -1.46 2.41
C GLY A 94 1.85 -0.19 3.17
N TRP A 95 1.27 -0.35 4.36
CA TRP A 95 1.20 0.73 5.34
C TRP A 95 2.21 0.45 6.46
N GLY A 96 3.22 1.33 6.54
CA GLY A 96 4.38 1.16 7.42
C GLY A 96 4.88 2.48 7.99
N LEU A 97 6.03 2.42 8.66
CA LEU A 97 6.67 3.57 9.30
C LEU A 97 7.82 4.10 8.44
N ASN A 98 7.84 5.42 8.17
CA ASN A 98 8.89 6.03 7.34
C ASN A 98 10.31 5.86 7.94
N GLY A 99 10.42 5.88 9.27
CA GLY A 99 11.70 5.74 9.98
C GLY A 99 12.23 4.31 10.10
N ILE A 100 11.54 3.30 9.56
CA ILE A 100 11.93 1.88 9.64
C ILE A 100 11.86 1.23 8.25
N PRO A 101 12.96 0.62 7.75
CA PRO A 101 14.29 0.59 8.35
C PRO A 101 14.95 1.98 8.32
N ARG A 102 15.86 2.20 9.27
CA ARG A 102 16.46 3.52 9.51
C ARG A 102 17.28 4.00 8.31
N GLY A 103 17.24 5.31 8.07
CA GLY A 103 18.04 5.96 7.02
C GLY A 103 17.48 5.84 5.61
N ARG A 104 16.33 5.18 5.43
CA ARG A 104 15.74 4.92 4.11
C ARG A 104 14.93 6.08 3.55
N LEU A 105 14.14 6.73 4.40
CA LEU A 105 13.31 7.89 4.06
C LEU A 105 13.74 9.10 4.92
N PRO A 106 15.00 9.57 4.77
CA PRO A 106 15.59 10.55 5.67
C PRO A 106 14.88 11.92 5.62
N ARG A 107 14.33 12.33 4.48
CA ARG A 107 13.68 13.64 4.34
C ARG A 107 12.32 13.66 5.03
N SER A 108 11.58 12.55 4.98
CA SER A 108 10.32 12.39 5.72
C SER A 108 10.52 12.39 7.24
N SER A 109 11.74 12.11 7.72
CA SER A 109 12.06 12.13 9.16
C SER A 109 12.05 13.54 9.77
N VAL A 110 11.95 14.61 8.97
CA VAL A 110 11.78 15.97 9.48
C VAL A 110 10.54 16.09 10.37
N MET A 111 9.48 15.33 10.06
CA MET A 111 8.25 15.32 10.85
C MET A 111 8.37 14.53 12.17
N GLU A 112 9.49 13.84 12.39
CA GLU A 112 9.78 13.17 13.66
C GLU A 112 10.51 14.09 14.64
N LEU A 113 10.91 15.29 14.22
CA LEU A 113 11.56 16.26 15.10
C LEU A 113 10.55 16.84 16.11
N PRO A 114 10.98 17.16 17.34
CA PRO A 114 10.11 17.77 18.33
C PRO A 114 9.54 19.12 17.84
N PHE A 115 8.26 19.35 18.10
CA PHE A 115 7.58 20.64 17.92
C PHE A 115 7.48 21.18 16.48
N VAL A 116 7.62 20.32 15.46
CA VAL A 116 7.55 20.74 14.05
C VAL A 116 6.14 20.93 13.50
N ALA A 117 5.13 20.29 14.11
CA ALA A 117 3.75 20.41 13.66
C ALA A 117 2.79 20.47 14.85
N PRO A 118 1.75 21.33 14.80
CA PRO A 118 0.81 21.53 15.90
C PRO A 118 -0.23 20.41 16.01
N SER A 119 -0.50 19.66 14.92
CA SER A 119 -1.50 18.59 14.89
C SER A 119 -1.17 17.52 13.85
N ALA A 120 -1.79 16.35 13.98
CA ALA A 120 -1.67 15.27 12.99
C ALA A 120 -2.19 15.69 11.60
N ASP A 121 -3.29 16.44 11.54
CA ASP A 121 -3.85 16.94 10.27
C ASP A 121 -2.88 17.91 9.59
N ALA A 122 -2.36 18.90 10.32
CA ALA A 122 -1.38 19.85 9.79
C ALA A 122 -0.10 19.14 9.31
N ALA A 123 0.41 18.19 10.09
CA ALA A 123 1.58 17.39 9.72
C ALA A 123 1.34 16.55 8.46
N SER A 124 0.18 15.89 8.37
CA SER A 124 -0.18 15.04 7.24
C SER A 124 -0.35 15.84 5.95
N ARG A 125 -1.05 16.98 6.00
CA ARG A 125 -1.19 17.90 4.86
C ARG A 125 0.16 18.44 4.39
N THR A 126 1.02 18.78 5.35
CA THR A 126 2.36 19.29 5.03
C THR A 126 3.21 18.21 4.37
N LEU A 127 3.24 16.98 4.89
CA LEU A 127 3.92 15.84 4.25
C LEU A 127 3.43 15.63 2.82
N TRP A 128 2.12 15.65 2.61
CA TRP A 128 1.54 15.49 1.29
C TRP A 128 1.95 16.62 0.34
N ALA A 129 1.94 17.87 0.79
CA ALA A 129 2.36 19.02 -0.01
C ALA A 129 3.87 19.00 -0.34
N MET A 130 4.70 18.44 0.54
CA MET A 130 6.15 18.31 0.33
C MET A 130 6.52 17.16 -0.63
N LEU A 131 5.60 16.22 -0.90
CA LEU A 131 5.85 15.03 -1.71
C LEU A 131 6.42 15.32 -3.11
N PRO A 132 5.81 16.19 -3.95
CA PRO A 132 6.29 16.38 -5.33
C PRO A 132 7.66 17.06 -5.44
N GLY A 133 8.14 17.70 -4.37
CA GLY A 133 9.43 18.37 -4.34
C GLY A 133 10.39 17.69 -3.37
N MET A 134 10.39 18.16 -2.13
CA MET A 134 11.37 17.78 -1.12
C MET A 134 11.42 16.27 -0.83
N LEU A 135 10.30 15.54 -0.92
CA LEU A 135 10.29 14.11 -0.59
C LEU A 135 10.34 13.18 -1.81
N ALA A 136 10.30 13.71 -3.03
CA ALA A 136 10.13 12.92 -4.25
C ALA A 136 11.20 11.82 -4.41
N GLU A 137 12.45 12.17 -4.13
CA GLU A 137 13.60 11.25 -4.22
C GLU A 137 13.51 10.10 -3.20
N ASP A 138 13.02 10.35 -1.99
CA ASP A 138 12.88 9.33 -0.95
C ASP A 138 11.85 8.26 -1.37
N TYR A 139 10.79 8.67 -2.08
CA TYR A 139 9.71 7.79 -2.52
C TYR A 139 9.89 7.26 -3.95
N LYS A 140 11.06 7.47 -4.58
CA LYS A 140 11.34 6.93 -5.91
C LYS A 140 11.22 5.41 -5.92
N GLY A 141 10.44 4.88 -6.86
CA GLY A 141 10.12 3.45 -6.96
C GLY A 141 8.90 3.02 -6.14
N PHE A 142 8.20 3.95 -5.49
CA PHE A 142 6.91 3.71 -4.87
C PHE A 142 5.83 4.55 -5.54
N LYS A 143 4.62 3.99 -5.64
CA LYS A 143 3.41 4.79 -5.86
C LYS A 143 2.86 5.18 -4.49
N VAL A 144 3.12 6.42 -4.08
CA VAL A 144 2.61 6.93 -2.80
C VAL A 144 1.11 7.16 -2.89
N LEU A 145 0.33 6.45 -2.08
CA LEU A 145 -1.13 6.59 -2.01
C LEU A 145 -1.55 7.62 -0.96
N ALA A 146 -0.84 7.68 0.16
CA ALA A 146 -1.06 8.63 1.24
C ALA A 146 0.22 8.79 2.07
N LEU A 147 0.43 9.99 2.60
CA LEU A 147 1.36 10.26 3.70
C LEU A 147 0.58 10.86 4.85
N HIS A 148 0.82 10.36 6.07
CA HIS A 148 0.18 10.89 7.27
C HIS A 148 1.10 10.79 8.49
N CYS A 149 0.76 11.59 9.49
CA CYS A 149 1.38 11.56 10.82
C CYS A 149 0.32 11.21 11.86
N HIS A 150 0.75 10.48 12.89
CA HIS A 150 -0.09 10.25 14.07
C HIS A 150 -0.16 11.50 14.97
N ASN A 151 -1.11 11.52 15.90
CA ASN A 151 -1.22 12.56 16.93
C ASN A 151 0.08 12.74 17.73
N PRO A 152 0.31 13.92 18.34
CA PRO A 152 1.48 14.16 19.18
C PRO A 152 1.73 13.03 20.18
N GLY A 153 3.00 12.64 20.32
CA GLY A 153 3.38 11.54 21.19
C GLY A 153 3.10 11.87 22.65
N LEU A 154 2.41 10.96 23.35
CA LEU A 154 2.20 11.04 24.79
C LEU A 154 3.16 10.08 25.51
N PHE A 155 3.52 10.45 26.74
CA PHE A 155 4.22 9.52 27.62
C PHE A 155 3.21 8.58 28.28
N HIS A 156 3.41 7.28 28.05
CA HIS A 156 2.68 6.24 28.75
C HIS A 156 3.63 5.55 29.73
N THR A 157 3.42 5.78 31.02
CA THR A 157 4.23 5.22 32.10
C THR A 157 3.37 4.30 32.96
N ARG A 158 3.97 3.24 33.52
CA ARG A 158 3.25 2.28 34.37
C ARG A 158 3.04 2.80 35.79
N ALA A 159 4.05 3.44 36.37
CA ALA A 159 4.13 3.64 37.83
C ALA A 159 4.30 5.10 38.27
N LYS A 160 4.75 6.00 37.39
CA LYS A 160 5.08 7.38 37.74
C LYS A 160 4.38 8.35 36.80
N GLU A 161 3.57 9.25 37.36
CA GLU A 161 3.04 10.39 36.64
C GLU A 161 4.18 11.38 36.31
N LEU A 162 4.20 11.90 35.08
CA LEU A 162 5.22 12.84 34.62
C LEU A 162 4.62 14.24 34.54
N LYS A 163 5.05 15.15 35.41
CA LYS A 163 4.57 16.55 35.43
C LYS A 163 5.65 17.52 34.96
N SER A 164 6.91 17.13 35.09
CA SER A 164 8.07 17.93 34.72
C SER A 164 9.06 17.13 33.86
N ILE A 165 9.99 17.82 33.20
CA ILE A 165 11.06 17.16 32.46
C ILE A 165 12.02 16.39 33.39
N ASP A 166 12.18 16.82 34.64
CA ASP A 166 13.01 16.14 35.62
C ASP A 166 12.44 14.77 35.99
N ASP A 167 11.12 14.59 35.88
CA ASP A 167 10.50 13.30 36.15
C ASP A 167 10.88 12.21 35.14
N VAL A 168 11.34 12.63 33.96
CA VAL A 168 11.77 11.76 32.86
C VAL A 168 13.17 11.21 33.10
N LYS A 169 14.00 11.88 33.93
CA LYS A 169 15.39 11.48 34.18
C LYS A 169 15.45 10.08 34.81
N GLY A 170 16.33 9.24 34.25
CA GLY A 170 16.52 7.86 34.69
C GLY A 170 15.45 6.87 34.21
N LEU A 171 14.38 7.33 33.54
CA LEU A 171 13.35 6.42 33.02
C LEU A 171 13.77 5.73 31.72
N ARG A 172 13.52 4.43 31.65
CA ARG A 172 13.68 3.65 30.42
C ARG A 172 12.44 3.80 29.54
N ILE A 173 12.46 4.79 28.65
CA ILE A 173 11.35 5.09 27.73
C ILE A 173 11.59 4.45 26.36
N ARG A 174 10.58 3.77 25.83
CA ARG A 174 10.58 3.19 24.49
C ARG A 174 10.16 4.25 23.47
N ALA A 175 11.01 4.48 22.47
CA ALA A 175 10.72 5.34 21.31
C ALA A 175 10.62 4.51 20.02
N ARG A 176 9.83 4.97 19.04
CA ARG A 176 9.62 4.29 17.75
C ARG A 176 10.81 4.42 16.80
N THR A 177 11.33 5.63 16.64
CA THR A 177 12.36 5.94 15.64
C THR A 177 13.63 6.48 16.31
N ARG A 178 14.45 7.28 15.64
CA ARG A 178 15.88 7.46 15.97
C ARG A 178 16.17 7.84 17.43
N ARG A 179 16.67 6.87 18.22
CA ARG A 179 17.49 7.14 19.43
C ARG A 179 18.88 7.57 18.96
N ARG A 180 19.29 8.83 19.20
CA ARG A 180 20.73 9.11 19.30
C ARG A 180 21.23 8.28 20.49
N ARG A 181 22.11 7.30 20.25
CA ARG A 181 22.96 6.79 21.33
C ARG A 181 23.92 7.93 21.64
N ASN A 182 23.95 8.36 22.90
CA ASN A 182 24.78 9.43 23.47
C ASN A 182 24.21 10.85 23.28
N CYS A 183 23.47 11.31 24.30
CA CYS A 183 23.80 12.50 25.07
C CYS A 183 23.80 12.07 26.54
#